data_AF-A0AAN9IRI6-F1
#
_entry.id   AF-A0AAN9IRI6-F1
#
_cell.length_a   1.000
_cell.length_b   1.000
_cell.length_c   1.000
_cell.angle_alpha   90.00
_cell.angle_beta   90.00
_cell.angle_gamma   90.00
#
_symmetry.space_group_name_H-M   'P 1'
#
loop_
_entity.id
_entity.type
_entity.pdbx_description
1 polymer ?
#
loop_
_entity_poly.entity_id
_entity_poly.type
_entity_poly.pdbx_seq_one_letter_code
_entity_poly.pdbx_strand_id
1 'polypeptide(L)'
;MLRIPKSKFWATTHTHTHIFLPSFSNSLSLFLEIAMAASLNLSRLLSATAVTASLIPPKTLPSKLSLPLKRRPIHKPLRFSSSTISATIAAGDKLPDATFSFIDAAGEIQTTTVSDLTKGKRAVLFAVPGAFTPTCSQKHVPGFVEKSGELRAKGVDTIACISVNDAFVMKAWKEDLKVNDEVLLLSDGNGTFTRAIGCELDLSDKPVGLGVRSRRYALLAEDGVVKFFNLEEGGAFTFSGAEDILKLL
;
A
#
# COMPACT_ATOMS: atom_id res chain seq x y z
N MET A 1 82.77 51.03 15.20
CA MET A 1 82.15 50.25 16.29
C MET A 1 81.20 49.25 15.63
N LEU A 2 81.72 48.12 15.13
CA LEU A 2 81.92 46.81 15.79
C LEU A 2 80.71 45.85 15.64
N ARG A 3 80.98 44.77 14.89
CA ARG A 3 80.53 43.36 15.01
C ARG A 3 79.14 42.93 14.49
N ILE A 4 79.20 42.01 13.53
CA ILE A 4 78.24 40.93 13.20
C ILE A 4 78.00 40.06 14.47
N PRO A 5 76.87 39.32 14.59
CA PRO A 5 76.99 37.87 14.33
C PRO A 5 75.74 37.18 13.73
N LYS A 6 76.02 36.07 13.04
CA LYS A 6 75.10 34.96 12.72
C LYS A 6 74.71 34.19 13.99
N SER A 7 73.47 33.71 14.08
CA SER A 7 73.01 32.49 14.80
C SER A 7 71.47 32.45 14.72
N LYS A 8 70.70 31.34 14.74
CA LYS A 8 70.89 29.97 15.24
C LYS A 8 69.71 29.13 14.69
N PHE A 9 70.00 27.89 14.31
CA PHE A 9 69.06 26.76 14.28
C PHE A 9 68.33 26.63 15.62
N TRP A 10 67.03 26.29 15.66
CA TRP A 10 66.47 25.41 16.70
C TRP A 10 65.26 24.64 16.13
N ALA A 11 65.26 23.35 16.46
CA ALA A 11 64.27 22.35 16.07
C ALA A 11 62.94 22.55 16.80
N THR A 12 61.84 22.10 16.19
CA THR A 12 60.61 21.82 16.93
C THR A 12 60.03 20.47 16.51
N THR A 13 59.90 19.66 17.54
CA THR A 13 59.47 18.27 17.68
C THR A 13 58.21 17.88 16.91
N HIS A 14 58.27 16.75 16.21
CA HIS A 14 57.11 15.98 15.74
C HIS A 14 56.41 15.33 16.93
N THR A 15 55.14 15.64 17.14
CA THR A 15 54.25 14.89 18.03
C THR A 15 53.57 13.77 17.24
N HIS A 16 54.07 12.56 17.46
CA HIS A 16 53.53 11.29 16.98
C HIS A 16 52.24 10.97 17.76
N THR A 17 51.07 11.12 17.13
CA THR A 17 49.81 10.63 17.70
C THR A 17 49.61 9.18 17.25
N HIS A 18 49.92 8.25 18.15
CA HIS A 18 49.61 6.85 18.00
C HIS A 18 48.10 6.62 18.05
N ILE A 19 47.56 6.07 16.98
CA ILE A 19 46.23 5.47 16.92
C ILE A 19 46.26 4.20 17.77
N PHE A 20 45.53 4.21 18.88
CA PHE A 20 45.31 3.05 19.74
C PHE A 20 44.14 2.26 19.16
N LEU A 21 44.42 1.09 18.57
CA LEU A 21 43.41 0.08 18.24
C LEU A 21 43.10 -0.73 19.50
N PRO A 22 41.84 -0.88 19.94
CA PRO A 22 41.52 -1.88 20.94
C PRO A 22 41.34 -3.25 20.26
N SER A 23 42.25 -4.14 20.63
CA SER A 23 42.12 -5.59 20.49
C SER A 23 40.93 -6.06 21.33
N PHE A 24 39.96 -6.74 20.71
CA PHE A 24 38.94 -7.53 21.41
C PHE A 24 39.16 -9.00 21.09
N SER A 25 39.74 -9.70 22.06
CA SER A 25 39.81 -11.16 22.11
C SER A 25 38.93 -11.63 23.28
N ASN A 26 38.15 -12.67 23.00
CA ASN A 26 37.56 -13.64 23.92
C ASN A 26 36.46 -13.18 24.88
N SER A 27 35.22 -13.52 24.50
CA SER A 27 34.36 -14.28 25.40
C SER A 27 33.47 -15.22 24.57
N LEU A 28 33.91 -16.47 24.47
CA LEU A 28 33.08 -17.62 24.14
C LEU A 28 32.00 -17.74 25.21
N SER A 29 30.75 -17.40 24.91
CA SER A 29 29.54 -17.96 25.54
C SER A 29 28.29 -17.21 25.06
N LEU A 30 27.94 -17.33 23.77
CA LEU A 30 26.54 -17.10 23.35
C LEU A 30 26.26 -17.67 21.95
N PHE A 31 26.66 -18.92 21.71
CA PHE A 31 26.24 -19.69 20.55
C PHE A 31 25.90 -21.11 21.01
N LEU A 32 24.74 -21.28 21.66
CA LEU A 32 24.04 -22.58 21.73
C LEU A 32 22.63 -22.47 22.34
N GLU A 33 21.72 -21.71 21.74
CA GLU A 33 20.28 -21.77 22.09
C GLU A 33 19.36 -21.78 20.86
N ILE A 34 19.79 -22.43 19.78
CA ILE A 34 18.91 -22.82 18.68
C ILE A 34 19.24 -24.26 18.29
N ALA A 35 18.66 -25.23 18.99
CA ALA A 35 18.33 -26.60 18.54
C ALA A 35 18.11 -27.50 19.75
N MET A 36 16.85 -27.70 20.19
CA MET A 36 16.36 -28.93 20.85
C MET A 36 14.87 -28.78 21.21
N ALA A 37 13.98 -28.89 20.22
CA ALA A 37 12.56 -29.18 20.48
C ALA A 37 11.88 -29.77 19.23
N ALA A 38 12.50 -30.78 18.62
CA ALA A 38 11.87 -31.57 17.55
C ALA A 38 12.47 -32.98 17.52
N SER A 39 12.05 -33.84 18.46
CA SER A 39 12.01 -35.31 18.32
C SER A 39 11.73 -35.93 19.67
N LEU A 40 10.47 -36.25 19.96
CA LEU A 40 10.13 -37.40 20.78
C LEU A 40 8.87 -38.02 20.19
N ASN A 41 9.08 -39.01 19.33
CA ASN A 41 8.04 -39.89 18.85
C ASN A 41 8.23 -41.25 19.53
N LEU A 42 7.13 -41.99 19.65
CA LEU A 42 7.04 -43.43 19.95
C LEU A 42 7.34 -43.88 21.40
N SER A 43 6.28 -44.17 22.15
CA SER A 43 5.92 -45.53 22.61
C SER A 43 5.02 -45.53 23.86
N ARG A 44 3.74 -45.85 23.67
CA ARG A 44 2.86 -46.57 24.64
C ARG A 44 1.53 -46.84 23.93
N LEU A 45 1.43 -48.02 23.31
CA LEU A 45 0.73 -49.17 23.87
C LEU A 45 -0.79 -48.94 23.94
N LEU A 46 -1.45 -49.40 22.88
CA LEU A 46 -2.62 -50.27 22.90
C LEU A 46 -3.34 -50.37 24.25
N SER A 47 -4.51 -49.76 24.33
CA SER A 47 -5.61 -50.39 25.05
C SER A 47 -6.90 -50.12 24.28
N ALA A 48 -7.31 -51.14 23.53
CA ALA A 48 -8.63 -51.23 22.96
C ALA A 48 -9.64 -51.33 24.11
N THR A 49 -10.59 -50.41 24.16
CA THR A 49 -11.85 -50.63 24.87
C THR A 49 -12.98 -50.34 23.90
N ALA A 50 -13.59 -51.44 23.45
CA ALA A 50 -14.80 -51.43 22.66
C ALA A 50 -15.92 -50.79 23.48
N VAL A 51 -16.41 -49.64 23.03
CA VAL A 51 -17.69 -49.11 23.49
C VAL A 51 -18.78 -49.89 22.78
N THR A 52 -19.39 -50.79 23.54
CA THR A 52 -20.60 -51.53 23.20
C THR A 52 -21.69 -50.56 22.73
N ALA A 53 -22.08 -50.67 21.46
CA ALA A 53 -23.25 -50.02 20.92
C ALA A 53 -24.51 -50.54 21.62
N SER A 54 -25.15 -49.70 22.43
CA SER A 54 -26.43 -50.00 23.05
C SER A 54 -27.54 -49.80 22.02
N LEU A 55 -28.25 -50.89 21.74
CA LEU A 55 -29.41 -50.99 20.85
C LEU A 55 -30.60 -50.23 21.46
N ILE A 56 -30.95 -49.08 20.87
CA ILE A 56 -32.21 -48.39 21.11
C ILE A 56 -33.19 -48.78 19.99
N PRO A 57 -34.41 -49.28 20.29
CA PRO A 57 -35.37 -49.68 19.27
C PRO A 57 -35.94 -48.47 18.52
N PRO A 58 -36.29 -48.63 17.23
CA PRO A 58 -36.82 -47.53 16.41
C PRO A 58 -38.24 -47.18 16.87
N LYS A 59 -38.44 -45.94 17.33
CA LYS A 59 -39.79 -45.38 17.51
C LYS A 59 -40.39 -45.10 16.13
N THR A 60 -41.52 -45.75 15.87
CA THR A 60 -42.40 -45.59 14.71
C THR A 60 -42.82 -44.13 14.51
N LEU A 61 -42.58 -43.61 13.32
CA LEU A 61 -42.99 -42.28 12.86
C LEU A 61 -44.47 -42.31 12.46
N PRO A 62 -45.35 -41.43 12.99
CA PRO A 62 -46.69 -41.30 12.46
C PRO A 62 -46.65 -40.62 11.10
N SER A 63 -47.21 -41.32 10.11
CA SER A 63 -47.53 -40.80 8.79
C SER A 63 -48.67 -39.78 8.87
N LYS A 64 -48.54 -38.71 8.07
CA LYS A 64 -49.53 -37.67 7.71
C LYS A 64 -49.53 -36.41 8.59
N LEU A 65 -48.72 -35.45 8.17
CA LEU A 65 -49.07 -34.03 8.27
C LEU A 65 -48.73 -33.34 6.93
N SER A 66 -49.66 -33.44 5.97
CA SER A 66 -49.58 -32.70 4.71
C SER A 66 -49.95 -31.24 4.96
N LEU A 67 -48.96 -30.41 5.27
CA LEU A 67 -49.09 -28.95 5.26
C LEU A 67 -49.11 -28.43 3.81
N PRO A 68 -49.96 -27.46 3.46
CA PRO A 68 -49.96 -26.90 2.12
C PRO A 68 -48.68 -26.09 1.91
N LEU A 69 -47.83 -26.54 0.98
CA LEU A 69 -46.71 -25.77 0.46
C LEU A 69 -47.25 -24.52 -0.24
N LYS A 70 -47.31 -23.42 0.50
CA LYS A 70 -47.57 -22.09 -0.06
C LYS A 70 -46.37 -21.74 -0.93
N ARG A 71 -46.53 -21.86 -2.26
CA ARG A 71 -45.54 -21.46 -3.26
C ARG A 71 -45.13 -20.02 -2.97
N ARG A 72 -43.91 -19.82 -2.50
CA ARG A 72 -43.32 -18.47 -2.41
C ARG A 72 -43.22 -17.92 -3.84
N PRO A 73 -43.56 -16.64 -4.06
CA PRO A 73 -43.40 -16.04 -5.38
C PRO A 73 -41.94 -16.17 -5.80
N ILE A 74 -41.73 -16.65 -7.02
CA ILE A 74 -40.41 -16.73 -7.66
C ILE A 74 -39.84 -15.30 -7.63
N HIS A 75 -38.75 -15.11 -6.90
CA HIS A 75 -38.04 -13.84 -6.87
C HIS A 75 -37.68 -13.47 -8.32
N LYS A 76 -38.09 -12.27 -8.73
CA LYS A 76 -37.69 -11.69 -10.03
C LYS A 76 -36.17 -11.81 -10.14
N PRO A 77 -35.61 -12.19 -11.30
CA PRO A 77 -34.17 -12.20 -11.47
C PRO A 77 -33.67 -10.80 -11.13
N LEU A 78 -32.73 -10.71 -10.19
CA LEU A 78 -32.03 -9.47 -9.91
C LEU A 78 -31.40 -9.05 -11.23
N ARG A 79 -31.98 -8.00 -11.82
CA ARG A 79 -31.42 -7.33 -12.98
C ARG A 79 -30.10 -6.75 -12.47
N PHE A 80 -28.99 -7.45 -12.73
CA PHE A 80 -27.68 -6.85 -12.60
C PHE A 80 -27.69 -5.66 -13.56
N SER A 81 -27.95 -4.49 -12.98
CA SER A 81 -27.74 -3.23 -13.67
C SER A 81 -26.25 -3.23 -14.00
N SER A 82 -25.93 -3.36 -15.28
CA SER A 82 -24.64 -2.93 -15.81
C SER A 82 -24.57 -1.45 -15.47
N SER A 83 -24.00 -1.16 -14.29
CA SER A 83 -23.86 0.20 -13.82
C SER A 83 -22.77 0.79 -14.69
N THR A 84 -23.17 1.51 -15.73
CA THR A 84 -22.29 2.35 -16.53
C THR A 84 -21.42 3.15 -15.58
N ILE A 85 -20.11 2.99 -15.69
CA ILE A 85 -19.15 3.73 -14.87
C ILE A 85 -19.21 5.17 -15.30
N SER A 86 -19.65 6.05 -14.40
CA SER A 86 -19.57 7.48 -14.61
C SER A 86 -18.91 8.08 -13.38
N ALA A 87 -17.62 8.39 -13.50
CA ALA A 87 -17.06 9.44 -12.66
C ALA A 87 -17.77 10.76 -12.97
N THR A 88 -17.69 11.68 -12.02
CA THR A 88 -18.25 13.03 -12.16
C THR A 88 -17.26 14.00 -12.81
N ILE A 89 -15.99 13.61 -12.93
CA ILE A 89 -14.92 14.42 -13.50
C ILE A 89 -14.50 13.91 -14.89
N ALA A 90 -14.16 14.83 -15.78
CA ALA A 90 -13.65 14.55 -17.12
C ALA A 90 -12.46 15.45 -17.48
N ALA A 91 -11.86 15.21 -18.64
CA ALA A 91 -10.85 16.10 -19.19
C ALA A 91 -11.44 17.51 -19.43
N GLY A 92 -10.70 18.54 -19.01
CA GLY A 92 -11.11 19.94 -19.03
C GLY A 92 -11.63 20.45 -17.69
N ASP A 93 -12.05 19.56 -16.77
CA ASP A 93 -12.54 19.97 -15.46
C ASP A 93 -11.41 20.35 -14.51
N LYS A 94 -11.70 21.25 -13.57
CA LYS A 94 -10.82 21.50 -12.42
C LYS A 94 -11.00 20.41 -11.39
N LEU A 95 -9.88 19.95 -10.84
CA LEU A 95 -9.89 19.05 -9.69
C LEU A 95 -10.58 19.73 -8.50
N PRO A 96 -11.38 19.00 -7.71
CA PRO A 96 -12.01 19.55 -6.52
C PRO A 96 -10.96 19.85 -5.44
N ASP A 97 -11.24 20.84 -4.61
CA ASP A 97 -10.44 21.08 -3.41
C ASP A 97 -10.57 19.88 -2.47
N ALA A 98 -9.42 19.30 -2.12
CA ALA A 98 -9.33 18.24 -1.14
C ALA A 98 -7.97 18.27 -0.44
N THR A 99 -7.94 17.71 0.76
CA THR A 99 -6.75 17.56 1.58
C THR A 99 -6.47 16.08 1.77
N PHE A 100 -5.21 15.71 1.56
CA PHE A 100 -4.68 14.39 1.86
C PHE A 100 -3.75 14.46 3.06
N SER A 101 -3.57 13.33 3.72
CA SER A 101 -2.59 13.19 4.81
C SER A 101 -1.51 12.20 4.43
N PHE A 102 -0.31 12.38 4.97
CA PHE A 102 0.79 11.42 4.88
C PHE A 102 1.65 11.52 6.14
N ILE A 103 2.52 10.55 6.37
CA ILE A 103 3.50 10.63 7.46
C ILE A 103 4.86 10.84 6.84
N ASP A 104 5.58 11.85 7.32
CA ASP A 104 6.92 12.19 6.85
C ASP A 104 8.00 11.28 7.45
N ALA A 105 9.26 11.55 7.09
CA ALA A 105 10.41 10.79 7.59
C ALA A 105 10.66 10.98 9.10
N ALA A 106 10.13 12.05 9.71
CA ALA A 106 10.20 12.26 11.15
C ALA A 106 9.10 11.48 11.91
N GLY A 107 8.15 10.88 11.19
CA GLY A 107 7.03 10.16 11.78
C GLY A 107 5.85 11.07 12.13
N GLU A 108 5.84 12.31 11.67
CA GLU A 108 4.77 13.27 11.95
C GLU A 108 3.70 13.24 10.85
N ILE A 109 2.43 13.40 11.26
CA ILE A 109 1.33 13.54 10.30
C ILE A 109 1.41 14.90 9.66
N GLN A 110 1.54 14.89 8.34
CA GLN A 110 1.49 16.06 7.49
C GLN A 110 0.24 16.05 6.62
N THR A 111 -0.10 17.22 6.08
CA THR A 111 -1.20 17.36 5.12
C THR A 111 -0.73 18.06 3.86
N THR A 112 -1.37 17.76 2.74
CA THR A 112 -1.16 18.44 1.46
C THR A 112 -2.49 18.56 0.74
N THR A 113 -2.68 19.63 -0.02
CA THR A 113 -3.90 19.86 -0.78
C THR A 113 -3.74 19.50 -2.26
N VAL A 114 -4.85 19.29 -2.96
CA VAL A 114 -4.86 19.16 -4.42
C VAL A 114 -4.15 20.35 -5.09
N SER A 115 -4.32 21.57 -4.57
CA SER A 115 -3.62 22.76 -5.08
C SER A 115 -2.10 22.65 -4.89
N ASP A 116 -1.61 22.19 -3.74
CA ASP A 116 -0.16 22.06 -3.49
C ASP A 116 0.50 21.07 -4.47
N LEU A 117 -0.25 20.02 -4.84
CA LEU A 117 0.20 19.00 -5.78
C LEU A 117 0.18 19.47 -7.24
N THR A 118 -0.73 20.38 -7.61
CA THR A 118 -1.07 20.61 -9.03
C THR A 118 -0.91 22.06 -9.52
N LYS A 119 -0.93 23.07 -8.64
CA LYS A 119 -0.85 24.48 -9.03
C LYS A 119 0.49 24.80 -9.68
N GLY A 120 0.44 25.33 -10.91
CA GLY A 120 1.62 25.65 -11.72
C GLY A 120 2.49 24.43 -12.08
N LYS A 121 1.96 23.21 -11.92
CA LYS A 121 2.68 21.94 -12.09
C LYS A 121 1.94 21.04 -13.05
N ARG A 122 2.67 20.11 -13.67
CA ARG A 122 2.11 18.92 -14.30
C ARG A 122 2.18 17.78 -13.28
N ALA A 123 1.03 17.23 -12.94
CA ALA A 123 0.90 16.25 -11.87
C ALA A 123 0.18 15.00 -12.36
N VAL A 124 0.74 13.84 -12.01
CA VAL A 124 0.08 12.55 -12.18
C VAL A 124 -0.46 12.13 -10.82
N LEU A 125 -1.79 12.06 -10.73
CA LEU A 125 -2.48 11.51 -9.56
C LEU A 125 -3.09 10.18 -9.95
N PHE A 126 -2.71 9.10 -9.28
CA PHE A 126 -3.30 7.79 -9.52
C PHE A 126 -3.85 7.23 -8.22
N ALA A 127 -4.89 6.41 -8.29
CA ALA A 127 -5.48 5.80 -7.12
C ALA A 127 -5.56 4.29 -7.22
N VAL A 128 -5.60 3.68 -6.05
CA VAL A 128 -5.73 2.23 -5.87
C VAL A 128 -6.88 1.89 -4.92
N PRO A 129 -7.52 0.72 -5.08
CA PRO A 129 -8.52 0.26 -4.12
C PRO A 129 -8.01 -0.01 -2.71
N GLY A 130 -6.72 -0.28 -2.54
CA GLY A 130 -6.16 -0.46 -1.21
C GLY A 130 -4.68 -0.80 -1.17
N ALA A 131 -4.02 -0.28 -0.14
CA ALA A 131 -2.69 -0.69 0.28
C ALA A 131 -2.62 -2.21 0.53
N PHE A 132 -1.45 -2.80 0.31
CA PHE A 132 -1.17 -4.23 0.49
C PHE A 132 -1.98 -5.21 -0.39
N THR A 133 -2.81 -4.72 -1.33
CA THR A 133 -3.55 -5.60 -2.26
C THR A 133 -2.70 -5.98 -3.48
N PRO A 134 -2.85 -7.20 -4.05
CA PRO A 134 -1.86 -7.78 -4.98
C PRO A 134 -1.53 -6.90 -6.20
N THR A 135 -2.52 -6.49 -6.99
CA THR A 135 -2.28 -5.67 -8.20
C THR A 135 -1.67 -4.31 -7.87
N CYS A 136 -2.05 -3.73 -6.73
CA CYS A 136 -1.60 -2.41 -6.30
C CYS A 136 -0.13 -2.45 -5.88
N SER A 137 0.23 -3.45 -5.07
CA SER A 137 1.59 -3.63 -4.53
C SER A 137 2.59 -4.22 -5.53
N GLN A 138 2.13 -5.06 -6.46
CA GLN A 138 3.05 -5.79 -7.35
C GLN A 138 3.20 -5.15 -8.73
N LYS A 139 2.27 -4.27 -9.12
CA LYS A 139 2.24 -3.69 -10.47
C LYS A 139 2.04 -2.18 -10.48
N HIS A 140 0.94 -1.70 -9.91
CA HIS A 140 0.52 -0.31 -10.13
C HIS A 140 1.51 0.71 -9.53
N VAL A 141 1.78 0.63 -8.22
CA VAL A 141 2.73 1.55 -7.57
C VAL A 141 4.17 1.32 -8.08
N PRO A 142 4.70 0.08 -8.14
CA PRO A 142 6.05 -0.15 -8.65
C PRO A 142 6.28 0.37 -10.08
N GLY A 143 5.29 0.25 -10.97
CA GLY A 143 5.41 0.78 -12.34
C GLY A 143 5.61 2.30 -12.37
N PHE A 144 4.89 3.05 -11.52
CA PHE A 144 5.12 4.50 -11.39
C PHE A 144 6.47 4.84 -10.76
N VAL A 145 6.98 4.02 -9.84
CA VAL A 145 8.33 4.20 -9.25
C VAL A 145 9.40 3.99 -10.32
N GLU A 146 9.33 2.88 -11.06
CA GLU A 146 10.28 2.55 -12.13
C GLU A 146 10.31 3.63 -13.22
N LYS A 147 9.14 4.14 -13.60
CA LYS A 147 8.98 5.15 -14.66
C LYS A 147 9.06 6.59 -14.19
N SER A 148 9.28 6.84 -12.89
CA SER A 148 9.30 8.18 -12.32
C SER A 148 10.34 9.09 -12.99
N GLY A 149 11.53 8.58 -13.29
CA GLY A 149 12.58 9.33 -13.99
C GLY A 149 12.17 9.76 -15.40
N GLU A 150 11.55 8.86 -16.16
CA GLU A 150 11.06 9.14 -17.52
C GLU A 150 9.90 10.17 -17.50
N LEU A 151 8.97 10.00 -16.56
CA LEU A 151 7.86 10.95 -16.35
C LEU A 151 8.39 12.36 -16.01
N ARG A 152 9.36 12.44 -15.09
CA ARG A 152 10.00 13.71 -14.71
C ARG A 152 10.77 14.34 -15.87
N ALA A 153 11.48 13.54 -16.67
CA ALA A 153 12.18 14.01 -17.87
C ALA A 153 11.21 14.59 -18.93
N LYS A 154 9.96 14.11 -18.96
CA LYS A 154 8.87 14.66 -19.76
C LYS A 154 8.13 15.84 -19.11
N GLY A 155 8.61 16.34 -17.98
CA GLY A 155 8.09 17.53 -17.31
C GLY A 155 6.96 17.27 -16.32
N VAL A 156 6.78 16.03 -15.83
CA VAL A 156 5.89 15.76 -14.69
C VAL A 156 6.61 16.14 -13.39
N ASP A 157 6.07 17.10 -12.66
CA ASP A 157 6.64 17.59 -11.40
C ASP A 157 6.26 16.69 -10.22
N THR A 158 5.01 16.21 -10.21
CA THR A 158 4.42 15.48 -9.08
C THR A 158 3.85 14.14 -9.54
N ILE A 159 4.18 13.08 -8.81
CA ILE A 159 3.58 11.74 -8.97
C ILE A 159 3.07 11.31 -7.60
N ALA A 160 1.76 11.08 -7.48
CA ALA A 160 1.13 10.72 -6.21
C ALA A 160 0.14 9.56 -6.34
N CYS A 161 0.29 8.57 -5.47
CA CYS A 161 -0.65 7.48 -5.24
C CYS A 161 -1.64 7.88 -4.14
N ILE A 162 -2.93 7.73 -4.40
CA ILE A 162 -4.02 8.01 -3.46
C ILE A 162 -4.72 6.70 -3.10
N SER A 163 -5.04 6.51 -1.82
CA SER A 163 -5.92 5.43 -1.35
C SER A 163 -6.79 5.95 -0.20
N VAL A 164 -7.93 5.30 0.04
CA VAL A 164 -8.78 5.58 1.22
C VAL A 164 -8.29 4.90 2.50
N ASN A 165 -7.11 4.28 2.47
CA ASN A 165 -6.43 3.86 3.68
C ASN A 165 -5.94 5.08 4.46
N ASP A 166 -5.87 4.96 5.79
CA ASP A 166 -5.31 6.00 6.65
C ASP A 166 -3.80 6.18 6.45
N ALA A 167 -3.27 7.32 6.93
CA ALA A 167 -1.89 7.71 6.73
C ALA A 167 -0.87 6.74 7.36
N PHE A 168 -1.23 6.02 8.43
CA PHE A 168 -0.34 5.04 9.07
C PHE A 168 -0.18 3.81 8.20
N VAL A 169 -1.28 3.30 7.65
CA VAL A 169 -1.25 2.20 6.67
C VAL A 169 -0.49 2.62 5.41
N MET A 170 -0.72 3.83 4.90
CA MET A 170 0.00 4.34 3.73
C MET A 170 1.51 4.48 3.98
N LYS A 171 1.94 4.91 5.17
CA LYS A 171 3.35 4.95 5.58
C LYS A 171 3.98 3.56 5.59
N ALA A 172 3.36 2.61 6.29
CA ALA A 172 3.88 1.25 6.38
C ALA A 172 3.95 0.58 5.01
N TRP A 173 2.97 0.85 4.13
CA TRP A 173 2.97 0.34 2.77
C TRP A 173 4.05 0.97 1.89
N LYS A 174 4.32 2.28 2.06
CA LYS A 174 5.45 2.96 1.41
C LYS A 174 6.78 2.29 1.77
N GLU A 175 6.99 2.00 3.05
CA GLU A 175 8.19 1.33 3.56
C GLU A 175 8.33 -0.10 3.03
N ASP A 176 7.24 -0.88 3.03
CA ASP A 176 7.20 -2.25 2.49
C ASP A 176 7.58 -2.29 1.00
N LEU A 177 7.05 -1.35 0.21
CA LEU A 177 7.35 -1.20 -1.21
C LEU A 177 8.72 -0.56 -1.49
N LYS A 178 9.42 -0.05 -0.46
CA LYS A 178 10.69 0.66 -0.57
C LYS A 178 10.63 1.87 -1.52
N VAL A 179 9.51 2.58 -1.48
CA VAL A 179 9.32 3.82 -2.24
C VAL A 179 9.95 4.98 -1.49
N ASN A 180 10.79 5.76 -2.16
CA ASN A 180 11.43 6.94 -1.58
C ASN A 180 10.68 8.21 -2.00
N ASP A 181 11.29 9.03 -2.84
CA ASP A 181 10.78 10.32 -3.31
C ASP A 181 10.22 10.24 -4.75
N GLU A 182 10.25 9.05 -5.35
CA GLU A 182 9.73 8.81 -6.70
C GLU A 182 8.22 9.04 -6.77
N VAL A 183 7.49 8.58 -5.74
CA VAL A 183 6.02 8.65 -5.64
C VAL A 183 5.59 9.01 -4.22
N LEU A 184 4.71 10.00 -4.11
CA LEU A 184 4.04 10.32 -2.84
C LEU A 184 2.90 9.34 -2.58
N LEU A 185 2.87 8.71 -1.40
CA LEU A 185 1.77 7.85 -0.98
C LEU A 185 0.87 8.63 -0.01
N LEU A 186 -0.34 8.96 -0.47
CA LEU A 186 -1.26 9.88 0.17
C LEU A 186 -2.53 9.16 0.63
N SER A 187 -2.94 9.47 1.86
CA SER A 187 -4.19 9.02 2.46
C SER A 187 -5.32 10.01 2.16
N ASP A 188 -6.32 9.53 1.43
CA ASP A 188 -7.69 10.07 1.39
C ASP A 188 -8.55 9.28 2.38
N GLY A 189 -8.12 9.17 3.65
CA GLY A 189 -8.70 8.25 4.64
C GLY A 189 -10.21 8.43 4.89
N ASN A 190 -10.75 9.63 4.62
CA ASN A 190 -12.18 9.90 4.69
C ASN A 190 -12.91 9.67 3.36
N GLY A 191 -12.20 9.43 2.25
CA GLY A 191 -12.74 9.28 0.90
C GLY A 191 -13.31 10.57 0.30
N THR A 192 -12.89 11.75 0.81
CA THR A 192 -13.46 13.04 0.43
C THR A 192 -13.15 13.36 -1.03
N PHE A 193 -11.89 13.18 -1.44
CA PHE A 193 -11.51 13.41 -2.82
C PHE A 193 -12.15 12.36 -3.73
N THR A 194 -12.05 11.08 -3.34
CA THR A 194 -12.62 9.93 -4.06
C THR A 194 -14.11 10.13 -4.36
N ARG A 195 -14.89 10.60 -3.38
CA ARG A 195 -16.30 10.96 -3.55
C ARG A 195 -16.52 12.12 -4.49
N ALA A 196 -15.75 13.20 -4.32
CA ALA A 196 -15.92 14.41 -5.10
C ALA A 196 -15.74 14.17 -6.61
N ILE A 197 -14.86 13.25 -6.99
CA ILE A 197 -14.63 12.86 -8.40
C ILE A 197 -15.48 11.64 -8.85
N GLY A 198 -16.40 11.14 -8.02
CA GLY A 198 -17.31 10.04 -8.37
C GLY A 198 -16.61 8.68 -8.51
N CYS A 199 -15.47 8.49 -7.84
CA CYS A 199 -14.64 7.28 -7.97
C CYS A 199 -14.84 6.26 -6.85
N GLU A 200 -15.94 6.31 -6.11
CA GLU A 200 -16.22 5.32 -5.08
C GLU A 200 -16.53 3.93 -5.65
N LEU A 201 -15.94 2.91 -5.04
CA LEU A 201 -16.16 1.49 -5.34
C LEU A 201 -16.63 0.79 -4.07
N ASP A 202 -17.91 0.46 -3.97
CA ASP A 202 -18.44 -0.34 -2.87
C ASP A 202 -18.14 -1.83 -3.08
N LEU A 203 -17.34 -2.40 -2.17
CA LEU A 203 -16.96 -3.82 -2.14
C LEU A 203 -17.44 -4.50 -0.84
N SER A 204 -18.43 -3.92 -0.16
CA SER A 204 -19.03 -4.48 1.05
C SER A 204 -19.70 -5.84 0.81
N ASP A 205 -20.11 -6.12 -0.43
CA ASP A 205 -20.73 -7.39 -0.84
C ASP A 205 -19.71 -8.50 -1.16
N LYS A 206 -18.41 -8.17 -1.20
CA LYS A 206 -17.36 -9.14 -1.56
C LYS A 206 -16.89 -9.90 -0.32
N PRO A 207 -16.61 -11.22 -0.42
CA PRO A 207 -16.12 -12.02 0.70
C PRO A 207 -14.84 -11.51 1.36
N VAL A 208 -14.02 -10.76 0.61
CA VAL A 208 -12.79 -10.13 1.09
C VAL A 208 -13.03 -9.00 2.10
N GLY A 209 -14.24 -8.42 2.15
CA GLY A 209 -14.64 -7.44 3.16
C GLY A 209 -13.81 -6.15 3.12
N LEU A 210 -13.88 -5.40 2.02
CA LEU A 210 -13.10 -4.15 1.87
C LEU A 210 -13.89 -2.88 2.18
N GLY A 211 -15.22 -2.92 2.13
CA GLY A 211 -16.07 -1.73 2.26
C GLY A 211 -15.95 -0.81 1.04
N VAL A 212 -16.23 0.49 1.24
CA VAL A 212 -16.12 1.50 0.18
C VAL A 212 -14.65 1.89 -0.03
N ARG A 213 -14.19 1.82 -1.27
CA ARG A 213 -12.82 2.13 -1.71
C ARG A 213 -12.79 3.15 -2.84
N SER A 214 -11.59 3.58 -3.23
CA SER A 214 -11.41 4.28 -4.49
C SER A 214 -11.33 3.27 -5.65
N ARG A 215 -11.93 3.61 -6.80
CA ARG A 215 -11.66 2.92 -8.06
C ARG A 215 -10.19 3.10 -8.42
N ARG A 216 -9.67 2.17 -9.23
CA ARG A 216 -8.35 2.35 -9.82
C ARG A 216 -8.43 3.37 -10.95
N TYR A 217 -7.55 4.34 -10.95
CA TYR A 217 -7.38 5.26 -12.07
C TYR A 217 -5.98 5.85 -12.10
N ALA A 218 -5.63 6.48 -13.21
CA ALA A 218 -4.54 7.44 -13.31
C ALA A 218 -5.04 8.69 -14.04
N LEU A 219 -4.70 9.87 -13.56
CA LEU A 219 -5.05 11.13 -14.18
C LEU A 219 -3.83 12.02 -14.32
N LEU A 220 -3.75 12.73 -15.44
CA LEU A 220 -2.80 13.82 -15.65
C LEU A 220 -3.55 15.14 -15.47
N ALA A 221 -3.03 16.00 -14.59
CA ALA A 221 -3.52 17.35 -14.39
C ALA A 221 -2.42 18.37 -14.65
N GLU A 222 -2.79 19.53 -15.19
CA GLU A 222 -1.90 20.67 -15.38
C GLU A 222 -2.57 21.91 -14.79
N ASP A 223 -1.90 22.56 -13.83
CA ASP A 223 -2.44 23.70 -13.08
C ASP A 223 -3.85 23.42 -12.50
N GLY A 224 -4.00 22.23 -11.91
CA GLY A 224 -5.26 21.76 -11.33
C GLY A 224 -6.36 21.38 -12.34
N VAL A 225 -6.11 21.48 -13.65
CA VAL A 225 -7.07 21.09 -14.70
C VAL A 225 -6.74 19.70 -15.23
N VAL A 226 -7.72 18.80 -15.22
CA VAL A 226 -7.58 17.44 -15.75
C VAL A 226 -7.35 17.49 -17.26
N LYS A 227 -6.30 16.83 -17.74
CA LYS A 227 -6.00 16.67 -19.16
C LYS A 227 -6.39 15.28 -19.66
N PHE A 228 -6.09 14.26 -18.87
CA PHE A 228 -6.45 12.88 -19.16
C PHE A 228 -6.91 12.19 -17.89
N PHE A 229 -7.86 11.28 -18.05
CA PHE A 229 -8.42 10.52 -16.94
C PHE A 229 -8.71 9.08 -17.36
N ASN A 230 -7.85 8.17 -16.90
CA ASN A 230 -7.88 6.75 -17.21
C ASN A 230 -8.50 6.00 -16.04
N LEU A 231 -9.83 5.84 -16.05
CA LEU A 231 -10.62 5.18 -15.01
C LEU A 231 -10.88 3.71 -15.34
N GLU A 232 -10.48 2.81 -14.43
CA GLU A 232 -10.65 1.37 -14.62
C GLU A 232 -12.01 0.86 -14.12
N GLU A 233 -12.46 -0.24 -14.71
CA GLU A 233 -13.65 -0.94 -14.27
C GLU A 233 -13.33 -1.94 -13.15
N GLY A 234 -13.99 -1.79 -11.99
CA GLY A 234 -13.88 -2.74 -10.88
C GLY A 234 -12.43 -2.95 -10.41
N GLY A 235 -11.94 -4.19 -10.52
CA GLY A 235 -10.58 -4.57 -10.12
C GLY A 235 -9.53 -4.49 -11.24
N ALA A 236 -9.89 -4.00 -12.43
CA ALA A 236 -9.02 -3.98 -13.60
C ALA A 236 -7.76 -3.12 -13.42
N PHE A 237 -6.77 -3.38 -14.26
CA PHE A 237 -5.54 -2.62 -14.42
C PHE A 237 -5.05 -2.82 -15.85
N THR A 238 -5.52 -1.96 -16.76
CA THR A 238 -5.39 -2.15 -18.21
C THR A 238 -4.87 -0.91 -18.93
N PHE A 239 -5.23 0.29 -18.48
CA PHE A 239 -4.83 1.56 -19.08
C PHE A 239 -4.52 2.66 -18.05
N SER A 240 -4.48 2.34 -16.75
CA SER A 240 -4.06 3.27 -15.70
C SER A 240 -2.57 3.19 -15.35
N GLY A 241 -1.73 2.51 -16.16
CA GLY A 241 -0.30 2.34 -15.88
C GLY A 241 0.55 3.59 -16.15
N ALA A 242 1.79 3.57 -15.66
CA ALA A 242 2.73 4.66 -15.92
C ALA A 242 3.09 4.78 -17.41
N GLU A 243 3.19 3.64 -18.10
CA GLU A 243 3.39 3.57 -19.55
C GLU A 243 2.24 4.22 -20.32
N ASP A 244 1.02 4.11 -19.83
CA ASP A 244 -0.15 4.71 -20.46
C ASP A 244 -0.13 6.23 -20.29
N ILE A 245 0.28 6.72 -19.13
CA ILE A 245 0.52 8.15 -18.92
C ILE A 245 1.67 8.65 -19.82
N LEU A 246 2.77 7.91 -19.93
CA LEU A 246 3.91 8.30 -20.78
C LEU A 246 3.52 8.49 -22.26
N LYS A 247 2.57 7.70 -22.77
CA LYS A 247 2.05 7.84 -24.15
C LYS A 247 1.23 9.13 -24.36
N LEU A 248 0.79 9.78 -23.29
CA LEU A 248 -0.06 10.98 -23.31
C LEU A 248 0.74 12.29 -23.11
N LEU A 249 2.03 12.18 -22.75
CA LEU A 249 2.95 13.30 -22.47
C LEU A 249 3.82 13.64 -23.69
#